data_AF-A0AA38UEU2-F1
#
_entry.id   AF-A0AA38UEU2-F1
#
_cell.length_a   1.000
_cell.length_b   1.000
_cell.length_c   1.000
_cell.angle_alpha   90.00
_cell.angle_beta   90.00
_cell.angle_gamma   90.00
#
_symmetry.space_group_name_H-M   'P 1'
#
loop_
_entity.id
_entity.type
_entity.pdbx_description
1 polymer ?
#
loop_
_entity_poly.entity_id
_entity_poly.type
_entity_poly.pdbx_seq_one_letter_code
_entity_poly.pdbx_strand_id
1 'polypeptide(L)'
;MVSFLFAFLAAFPCVYSLVTPRQGVDFFNPTLNGGSMLDDAGNGLGEPLNVIISGLSSPDVLTESGFENYAKAIGFSTECLGIHLGGPQSANLGDGNGSVNQTVELRQDYGDATVGTCLESLIGGNHLRLYIQNGPEHDTGALFLAVSKEEDAEEDHTIVPDGYDIGRDQLSAAAEGTTSFGGVTYSTEAINMTGLLPAGSAGVNHDIATDGITTLLTVTIVQ
;
A
#
# COMPACT_ATOMS: atom_id res chain seq x y z
N MET A 1 59.18 38.87 -21.65
CA MET A 1 58.26 38.34 -20.62
C MET A 1 57.31 37.38 -21.30
N VAL A 2 57.43 36.08 -21.06
CA VAL A 2 56.51 35.06 -21.57
C VAL A 2 55.54 34.73 -20.43
N SER A 3 54.25 35.00 -20.65
CA SER A 3 53.19 34.74 -19.68
C SER A 3 52.71 33.29 -19.87
N PHE A 4 52.83 32.47 -18.83
CA PHE A 4 52.25 31.12 -18.79
C PHE A 4 50.86 31.20 -18.16
N LEU A 5 49.83 30.91 -18.94
CA LEU A 5 48.47 30.71 -18.46
C LEU A 5 48.34 29.25 -17.98
N PHE A 6 48.16 29.03 -16.68
CA PHE A 6 47.79 27.72 -16.14
C PHE A 6 46.27 27.55 -16.24
N ALA A 7 45.81 26.62 -17.09
CA ALA A 7 44.42 26.20 -17.11
C ALA A 7 44.20 25.14 -16.02
N PHE A 8 43.44 25.50 -14.98
CA PHE A 8 42.91 24.52 -14.02
C PHE A 8 41.73 23.78 -14.67
N LEU A 9 41.91 22.49 -14.98
CA LEU A 9 40.79 21.60 -15.26
C LEU A 9 40.10 21.27 -13.93
N ALA A 10 38.90 21.80 -13.73
CA ALA A 10 38.00 21.32 -12.67
C ALA A 10 37.47 19.94 -13.08
N ALA A 11 37.92 18.88 -12.42
CA ALA A 11 37.32 17.56 -12.53
C ALA A 11 35.97 17.58 -11.79
N PHE A 12 34.87 17.55 -12.54
CA PHE A 12 33.55 17.32 -11.95
C PHE A 12 33.45 15.85 -11.54
N PRO A 13 33.18 15.53 -10.26
CA PRO A 13 32.92 14.15 -9.87
C PRO A 13 31.64 13.69 -10.56
N CYS A 14 31.77 12.64 -11.37
CA CYS A 14 30.65 11.94 -11.95
C CYS A 14 29.96 11.20 -10.80
N VAL A 15 28.85 11.74 -10.31
CA VAL A 15 28.02 11.09 -9.29
C VAL A 15 27.33 9.93 -9.99
N TYR A 16 27.84 8.72 -9.82
CA TYR A 16 27.10 7.52 -10.22
C TYR A 16 25.93 7.39 -9.26
N SER A 17 24.71 7.62 -9.72
CA SER A 17 23.52 7.15 -9.01
C SER A 17 23.59 5.64 -8.95
N LEU A 18 23.91 5.10 -7.78
CA LEU A 18 23.76 3.67 -7.50
C LEU A 18 22.26 3.41 -7.44
N VAL A 19 21.69 2.96 -8.56
CA VAL A 19 20.34 2.38 -8.54
C VAL A 19 20.49 1.03 -7.84
N THR A 20 20.02 0.93 -6.60
CA THR A 20 19.92 -0.35 -5.88
C THR A 20 19.03 -1.26 -6.72
N PRO A 21 19.50 -2.44 -7.16
CA PRO A 21 18.63 -3.36 -7.87
C PRO A 21 17.57 -3.89 -6.92
N ARG A 22 16.33 -3.98 -7.41
CA ARG A 22 15.21 -4.56 -6.68
C ARG A 22 15.56 -5.95 -6.14
N GLN A 23 15.26 -6.17 -4.87
CA GLN A 23 15.43 -7.42 -4.15
C GLN A 23 14.32 -8.41 -4.57
N GLY A 24 14.71 -9.63 -4.94
CA GLY A 24 13.77 -10.71 -5.29
C GLY A 24 13.26 -11.47 -4.06
N VAL A 25 12.53 -10.78 -3.18
CA VAL A 25 11.91 -11.33 -1.96
C VAL A 25 10.49 -10.80 -1.80
N ASP A 26 9.69 -11.41 -0.92
CA ASP A 26 8.29 -11.00 -0.71
C ASP A 26 8.16 -9.58 -0.16
N PHE A 27 8.89 -9.27 0.91
CA PHE A 27 8.99 -7.94 1.49
C PHE A 27 10.09 -7.98 2.55
N PHE A 28 10.54 -6.81 2.99
CA PHE A 28 11.34 -6.65 4.20
C PHE A 28 10.42 -6.23 5.36
N ASN A 29 10.56 -6.84 6.54
CA ASN A 29 9.72 -6.45 7.68
C ASN A 29 10.10 -5.05 8.19
N PRO A 30 9.19 -4.04 8.12
CA PRO A 30 9.48 -2.67 8.54
C PRO A 30 10.03 -2.54 9.96
N THR A 31 9.56 -3.38 10.88
CA THR A 31 9.91 -3.28 12.31
C THR A 31 11.37 -3.63 12.60
N LEU A 32 12.06 -4.28 11.64
CA LEU A 32 13.47 -4.64 11.79
C LEU A 32 14.42 -3.48 11.50
N ASN A 33 13.93 -2.37 10.93
CA ASN A 33 14.76 -1.24 10.55
C ASN A 33 14.07 0.13 10.77
N GLY A 34 13.48 0.31 11.95
CA GLY A 34 12.92 1.60 12.38
C GLY A 34 11.61 2.02 11.70
N GLY A 35 11.03 1.16 10.87
CA GLY A 35 9.67 1.29 10.34
C GLY A 35 8.61 0.69 11.25
N SER A 36 7.37 0.66 10.76
CA SER A 36 6.19 0.18 11.49
C SER A 36 5.24 -0.59 10.57
N MET A 37 4.42 -1.46 11.17
CA MET A 37 3.25 -2.10 10.52
C MET A 37 1.96 -1.30 10.73
N LEU A 38 2.11 -0.04 11.16
CA LEU A 38 1.07 0.97 11.26
C LEU A 38 1.54 2.18 10.46
N ASP A 39 0.64 2.81 9.72
CA ASP A 39 0.87 4.16 9.23
C ASP A 39 0.65 5.21 10.34
N ASP A 40 0.68 6.50 9.99
CA ASP A 40 0.43 7.62 10.89
C ASP A 40 -0.85 8.34 10.48
N ALA A 41 -1.89 8.16 11.28
CA ALA A 41 -3.19 8.79 11.10
C ALA A 41 -3.22 10.26 11.58
N GLY A 42 -2.08 10.82 11.99
CA GLY A 42 -1.91 12.22 12.41
C GLY A 42 -2.39 12.51 13.83
N ASN A 43 -2.81 11.49 14.57
CA ASN A 43 -3.30 11.59 15.95
C ASN A 43 -2.45 10.82 16.97
N GLY A 44 -1.28 10.30 16.54
CA GLY A 44 -0.40 9.47 17.35
C GLY A 44 -0.77 7.97 17.38
N LEU A 45 -1.76 7.57 16.58
CA LEU A 45 -2.14 6.19 16.28
C LEU A 45 -2.03 5.95 14.77
N GLY A 46 -2.20 4.71 14.34
CA GLY A 46 -2.08 4.33 12.93
C GLY A 46 -3.08 3.28 12.48
N GLU A 47 -3.32 3.24 11.18
CA GLU A 47 -4.04 2.18 10.49
C GLU A 47 -3.09 0.99 10.24
N PRO A 48 -3.51 -0.25 10.50
CA PRO A 48 -2.70 -1.43 10.26
C PRO A 48 -2.38 -1.62 8.77
N LEU A 49 -1.11 -1.81 8.44
CA LEU A 49 -0.65 -2.28 7.12
C LEU A 49 -0.90 -3.80 7.03
N ASN A 50 -2.18 -4.18 6.97
CA ASN A 50 -2.69 -5.53 7.18
C ASN A 50 -2.80 -6.38 5.90
N VAL A 51 -2.49 -5.83 4.73
CA VAL A 51 -2.31 -6.60 3.49
C VAL A 51 -0.99 -6.19 2.80
N ILE A 52 -0.25 -7.18 2.30
CA ILE A 52 0.99 -6.97 1.55
C ILE A 52 0.86 -7.63 0.18
N ILE A 53 1.12 -6.91 -0.91
CA ILE A 53 1.38 -7.50 -2.23
C ILE A 53 2.87 -7.83 -2.31
N SER A 54 3.18 -9.10 -2.45
CA SER A 54 4.55 -9.62 -2.49
C SER A 54 5.36 -8.98 -3.61
N GLY A 55 6.61 -8.63 -3.31
CA GLY A 55 7.65 -8.24 -4.25
C GLY A 55 7.98 -9.30 -5.31
N LEU A 56 7.52 -10.54 -5.11
CA LEU A 56 7.60 -11.64 -6.08
C LEU A 56 6.41 -11.69 -7.05
N SER A 57 5.43 -10.79 -6.92
CA SER A 57 4.34 -10.65 -7.88
C SER A 57 4.86 -10.23 -9.25
N SER A 58 4.00 -10.30 -10.27
CA SER A 58 4.35 -9.83 -11.62
C SER A 58 4.81 -8.37 -11.58
N PRO A 59 5.95 -8.00 -12.20
CA PRO A 59 6.50 -6.65 -12.11
C PRO A 59 5.51 -5.54 -12.49
N ASP A 60 4.65 -5.79 -13.47
CA ASP A 60 3.64 -4.83 -13.90
C ASP A 60 2.61 -4.51 -12.80
N VAL A 61 2.24 -5.48 -11.95
CA VAL A 61 1.35 -5.29 -10.78
C VAL A 61 1.98 -4.36 -9.74
N LEU A 62 3.31 -4.33 -9.66
CA LEU A 62 4.07 -3.65 -8.62
C LEU A 62 4.38 -2.19 -9.00
N THR A 63 3.70 -1.68 -10.02
CA THR A 63 3.62 -0.27 -10.39
C THR A 63 2.29 0.30 -9.90
N GLU A 64 2.22 1.60 -9.63
CA GLU A 64 0.97 2.25 -9.19
C GLU A 64 -0.19 1.98 -10.17
N SER A 65 0.03 2.20 -11.48
CA SER A 65 -1.01 1.99 -12.50
C SER A 65 -1.40 0.53 -12.70
N GLY A 66 -0.45 -0.40 -12.56
CA GLY A 66 -0.75 -1.83 -12.63
C GLY A 66 -1.48 -2.34 -11.39
N PHE A 67 -1.13 -1.83 -10.21
CA PHE A 67 -1.88 -2.08 -8.98
C PHE A 67 -3.30 -1.53 -9.08
N GLU A 68 -3.52 -0.31 -9.59
CA GLU A 68 -4.87 0.22 -9.80
C GLU A 68 -5.70 -0.61 -10.79
N ASN A 69 -5.08 -1.23 -11.79
CA ASN A 69 -5.79 -2.14 -12.70
C ASN A 69 -6.20 -3.43 -11.97
N TYR A 70 -5.27 -3.99 -11.19
CA TYR A 70 -5.53 -5.16 -10.36
C TYR A 70 -6.61 -4.88 -9.30
N ALA A 71 -6.57 -3.71 -8.65
CA ALA A 71 -7.56 -3.26 -7.69
C ALA A 71 -8.98 -3.29 -8.27
N LYS A 72 -9.16 -2.87 -9.53
CA LYS A 72 -10.44 -2.96 -10.26
C LYS A 72 -10.88 -4.39 -10.52
N ALA A 73 -9.94 -5.33 -10.67
CA ALA A 73 -10.26 -6.75 -10.79
C ALA A 73 -10.78 -7.36 -9.48
N ILE A 74 -10.47 -6.75 -8.34
CA ILE A 74 -10.87 -7.20 -6.99
C ILE A 74 -11.92 -6.29 -6.33
N GLY A 75 -12.56 -5.41 -7.11
CA GLY A 75 -13.70 -4.59 -6.67
C GLY A 75 -13.35 -3.28 -5.97
N PHE A 76 -12.19 -2.69 -6.31
CA PHE A 76 -11.76 -1.37 -5.83
C PHE A 76 -11.46 -0.44 -7.01
N SER A 77 -11.79 0.84 -6.87
CA SER A 77 -11.47 1.86 -7.87
C SER A 77 -11.13 3.19 -7.21
N THR A 78 -10.64 4.13 -8.01
CA THR A 78 -10.37 5.50 -7.57
C THR A 78 -11.66 6.13 -7.06
N GLU A 79 -11.55 6.89 -5.98
CA GLU A 79 -12.66 7.57 -5.35
C GLU A 79 -13.46 8.46 -6.33
N CYS A 80 -14.75 8.61 -6.02
CA CYS A 80 -15.63 9.47 -6.80
C CYS A 80 -15.44 10.93 -6.39
N LEU A 81 -15.13 11.79 -7.37
CA LEU A 81 -15.12 13.25 -7.26
C LEU A 81 -14.17 13.85 -6.20
N GLY A 82 -13.21 13.10 -5.69
CA GLY A 82 -12.25 13.64 -4.71
C GLY A 82 -12.81 13.75 -3.29
N ILE A 83 -13.95 13.10 -2.99
CA ILE A 83 -14.61 13.20 -1.70
C ILE A 83 -14.03 12.12 -0.79
N HIS A 84 -12.97 12.47 -0.05
CA HIS A 84 -12.48 11.70 1.09
C HIS A 84 -12.60 12.52 2.38
N LEU A 85 -13.01 11.84 3.45
CA LEU A 85 -12.91 12.33 4.82
C LEU A 85 -11.61 11.76 5.41
N GLY A 86 -10.70 12.66 5.82
CA GLY A 86 -9.38 12.29 6.34
C GLY A 86 -8.24 13.03 5.63
N GLY A 87 -7.16 13.29 6.35
CA GLY A 87 -5.94 13.85 5.76
C GLY A 87 -5.06 12.75 5.15
N PRO A 88 -4.09 13.10 4.29
CA PRO A 88 -3.10 12.15 3.82
C PRO A 88 -2.35 11.53 5.00
N GLN A 89 -2.26 10.20 5.00
CA GLN A 89 -1.50 9.44 6.01
C GLN A 89 -0.10 9.10 5.48
N SER A 90 0.83 8.87 6.39
CA SER A 90 2.24 8.57 6.06
C SER A 90 2.70 7.30 6.73
N ALA A 91 3.56 6.52 6.08
CA ALA A 91 4.12 5.29 6.63
C ALA A 91 5.63 5.25 6.48
N ASN A 92 6.31 4.65 7.46
CA ASN A 92 7.72 4.30 7.36
C ASN A 92 7.87 2.79 7.23
N LEU A 93 8.25 2.31 6.05
CA LEU A 93 8.37 0.88 5.74
C LEU A 93 9.74 0.28 6.10
N GLY A 94 10.59 1.02 6.82
CA GLY A 94 11.91 0.55 7.26
C GLY A 94 12.87 0.29 6.11
N ASP A 95 12.65 0.91 4.95
CA ASP A 95 13.40 0.69 3.71
C ASP A 95 14.46 1.77 3.43
N GLY A 96 14.63 2.70 4.37
CA GLY A 96 15.57 3.82 4.27
C GLY A 96 14.96 5.11 3.71
N ASN A 97 13.69 5.12 3.31
CA ASN A 97 13.00 6.36 2.90
C ASN A 97 12.54 7.22 4.09
N GLY A 98 12.45 6.64 5.29
CA GLY A 98 11.77 7.28 6.41
C GLY A 98 10.26 7.30 6.20
N SER A 99 9.56 8.29 6.77
CA SER A 99 8.12 8.41 6.54
C SER A 99 7.82 8.98 5.16
N VAL A 100 6.98 8.29 4.39
CA VAL A 100 6.50 8.70 3.07
C VAL A 100 4.98 8.80 3.07
N ASN A 101 4.44 9.73 2.29
CA ASN A 101 2.99 9.85 2.14
C ASN A 101 2.42 8.65 1.36
N GLN A 102 1.13 8.36 1.57
CA GLN A 102 0.39 7.41 0.75
C GLN A 102 0.56 7.71 -0.75
N THR A 103 0.65 6.65 -1.55
CA THR A 103 0.76 6.72 -3.01
C THR A 103 -0.61 6.95 -3.64
N VAL A 104 -1.59 6.12 -3.25
CA VAL A 104 -2.98 6.22 -3.71
C VAL A 104 -3.93 5.77 -2.61
N GLU A 105 -5.17 6.24 -2.71
CA GLU A 105 -6.32 5.86 -1.90
C GLU A 105 -7.39 5.25 -2.81
N LEU A 106 -7.84 4.03 -2.51
CA LEU A 106 -8.86 3.34 -3.31
C LEU A 106 -10.03 2.92 -2.43
N ARG A 107 -11.22 2.93 -3.01
CA ARG A 107 -12.50 2.63 -2.35
C ARG A 107 -13.21 1.49 -3.06
N GLN A 108 -14.02 0.74 -2.33
CA GLN A 108 -14.81 -0.35 -2.88
C GLN A 108 -15.73 0.19 -3.99
N ASP A 109 -15.73 -0.47 -5.15
CA ASP A 109 -16.42 0.02 -6.34
C ASP A 109 -17.76 -0.66 -6.61
N TYR A 110 -18.18 -1.62 -5.77
CA TYR A 110 -19.45 -2.35 -5.89
C TYR A 110 -19.72 -2.94 -7.29
N GLY A 111 -18.66 -3.28 -8.04
CA GLY A 111 -18.75 -3.83 -9.40
C GLY A 111 -18.97 -2.78 -10.50
N ASP A 112 -18.89 -1.49 -10.17
CA ASP A 112 -18.89 -0.39 -11.13
C ASP A 112 -17.80 0.63 -10.78
N ALA A 113 -16.64 0.49 -11.44
CA ALA A 113 -15.49 1.38 -11.27
C ALA A 113 -15.78 2.88 -11.57
N THR A 114 -16.92 3.23 -12.17
CA THR A 114 -17.32 4.60 -12.50
C THR A 114 -18.37 5.18 -11.55
N VAL A 115 -19.34 4.37 -11.12
CA VAL A 115 -20.50 4.83 -10.32
C VAL A 115 -20.46 4.30 -8.88
N GLY A 116 -19.90 3.10 -8.67
CA GLY A 116 -19.97 2.43 -7.38
C GLY A 116 -19.05 3.01 -6.32
N THR A 117 -17.95 3.68 -6.68
CA THR A 117 -17.17 4.45 -5.68
C THR A 117 -17.92 5.69 -5.18
N CYS A 118 -18.89 6.23 -5.94
CA CYS A 118 -19.79 7.28 -5.44
C CYS A 118 -20.86 6.72 -4.49
N LEU A 119 -21.26 5.45 -4.68
CA LEU A 119 -22.17 4.76 -3.77
C LEU A 119 -21.47 4.42 -2.47
N GLU A 120 -20.19 4.06 -2.50
CA GLU A 120 -19.37 3.79 -1.32
C GLU A 120 -19.29 4.98 -0.37
N SER A 121 -19.03 6.18 -0.90
CA SER A 121 -19.07 7.42 -0.11
C SER A 121 -20.45 7.74 0.47
N LEU A 122 -21.50 6.98 0.11
CA LEU A 122 -22.86 7.14 0.64
C LEU A 122 -23.31 5.99 1.55
N ILE A 123 -22.75 4.77 1.40
CA ILE A 123 -23.21 3.56 2.12
C ILE A 123 -22.11 2.86 2.94
N GLY A 124 -20.90 3.42 2.98
CA GLY A 124 -19.74 2.78 3.62
C GLY A 124 -19.15 1.70 2.73
N GLY A 125 -17.97 1.20 3.08
CA GLY A 125 -17.16 0.50 2.09
C GLY A 125 -15.86 -0.04 2.61
N ASN A 126 -15.26 -0.92 1.82
CA ASN A 126 -13.87 -1.29 2.05
C ASN A 126 -12.98 -0.23 1.40
N HIS A 127 -11.95 0.21 2.10
CA HIS A 127 -11.03 1.24 1.68
C HIS A 127 -9.60 0.73 1.83
N LEU A 128 -8.68 1.26 1.01
CA LEU A 128 -7.26 1.04 1.21
C LEU A 128 -6.39 2.27 0.91
N ARG A 129 -5.26 2.36 1.62
CA ARG A 129 -4.13 3.24 1.30
C ARG A 129 -2.93 2.40 0.85
N LEU A 130 -2.25 2.84 -0.21
CA LEU A 130 -1.07 2.17 -0.75
C LEU A 130 0.23 2.86 -0.31
N TYR A 131 1.21 2.05 0.11
CA TYR A 131 2.61 2.44 0.29
C TYR A 131 3.53 1.45 -0.43
N ILE A 132 4.67 1.90 -0.96
CA ILE A 132 5.58 1.07 -1.76
C ILE A 132 6.92 0.96 -1.04
N GLN A 133 7.40 -0.27 -0.86
CA GLN A 133 8.72 -0.54 -0.26
C GLN A 133 9.83 -0.46 -1.33
N ASN A 134 10.28 0.74 -1.62
CA ASN A 134 11.23 1.06 -2.70
C ASN A 134 12.44 1.89 -2.23
N GLY A 135 12.72 1.87 -0.93
CA GLY A 135 13.79 2.66 -0.33
C GLY A 135 15.19 2.12 -0.62
N PRO A 136 16.23 2.96 -0.40
CA PRO A 136 17.60 2.66 -0.77
C PRO A 136 18.22 1.47 -0.01
N GLU A 137 17.67 1.10 1.15
CA GLU A 137 18.16 -0.01 1.98
C GLU A 137 17.41 -1.33 1.67
N HIS A 138 16.11 -1.24 1.37
CA HIS A 138 15.26 -2.40 1.11
C HIS A 138 14.27 -2.16 -0.04
N ASP A 139 14.77 -1.99 -1.26
CA ASP A 139 13.92 -1.94 -2.45
C ASP A 139 13.45 -3.35 -2.81
N THR A 140 12.32 -3.80 -2.25
CA THR A 140 11.67 -5.07 -2.63
C THR A 140 10.58 -4.84 -3.68
N GLY A 141 10.11 -3.60 -3.82
CA GLY A 141 8.93 -3.18 -4.58
C GLY A 141 7.63 -3.82 -4.10
N ALA A 142 7.60 -4.40 -2.90
CA ALA A 142 6.37 -4.88 -2.27
C ALA A 142 5.42 -3.70 -1.99
N LEU A 143 4.12 -3.97 -2.04
CA LEU A 143 3.08 -2.98 -1.78
C LEU A 143 2.48 -3.25 -0.41
N PHE A 144 2.50 -2.27 0.48
CA PHE A 144 1.88 -2.34 1.81
C PHE A 144 0.57 -1.58 1.77
N LEU A 145 -0.52 -2.25 2.17
CA LEU A 145 -1.87 -1.70 2.13
C LEU A 145 -2.39 -1.54 3.55
N ALA A 146 -2.83 -0.34 3.90
CA ALA A 146 -3.69 -0.14 5.06
C ALA A 146 -5.14 -0.35 4.61
N VAL A 147 -5.76 -1.47 5.00
CA VAL A 147 -7.10 -1.86 4.54
C VAL A 147 -8.09 -1.81 5.69
N SER A 148 -9.25 -1.20 5.48
CA SER A 148 -10.27 -1.09 6.51
C SER A 148 -11.68 -1.01 5.92
N LYS A 149 -12.67 -1.44 6.70
CA LYS A 149 -14.09 -1.24 6.40
C LYS A 149 -14.61 0.00 7.14
N GLU A 150 -15.04 1.00 6.39
CA GLU A 150 -15.68 2.22 6.88
C GLU A 150 -17.21 2.02 6.99
N GLU A 151 -17.80 2.67 8.00
CA GLU A 151 -19.22 2.98 8.15
C GLU A 151 -19.69 3.96 7.06
N ASP A 152 -21.00 4.17 6.97
CA ASP A 152 -21.55 5.05 5.95
C ASP A 152 -21.37 6.55 6.28
N ALA A 153 -21.83 7.40 5.37
CA ALA A 153 -21.69 8.85 5.53
C ALA A 153 -22.59 9.44 6.63
N GLU A 154 -23.66 8.75 7.06
CA GLU A 154 -24.48 9.17 8.21
C GLU A 154 -23.72 8.99 9.53
N GLU A 155 -22.71 8.13 9.51
CA GLU A 155 -21.83 7.76 10.61
C GLU A 155 -20.42 8.37 10.46
N ASP A 156 -20.27 9.43 9.64
CA ASP A 156 -19.02 10.17 9.40
C ASP A 156 -17.84 9.28 8.90
N HIS A 157 -18.12 8.16 8.24
CA HIS A 157 -17.11 7.19 7.76
C HIS A 157 -16.17 6.68 8.86
N THR A 158 -16.66 6.50 10.09
CA THR A 158 -15.83 5.85 11.12
C THR A 158 -15.55 4.40 10.75
N ILE A 159 -14.48 3.81 11.28
CA ILE A 159 -14.20 2.39 11.04
C ILE A 159 -15.23 1.56 11.82
N VAL A 160 -15.91 0.61 11.14
CA VAL A 160 -16.87 -0.30 11.78
C VAL A 160 -16.17 -1.07 12.91
N PRO A 161 -16.89 -1.55 13.93
CA PRO A 161 -16.32 -2.52 14.87
C PRO A 161 -15.68 -3.70 14.13
N ASP A 162 -14.43 -4.04 14.46
CA ASP A 162 -13.63 -5.06 13.76
C ASP A 162 -13.27 -4.71 12.31
N GLY A 163 -13.39 -3.44 11.92
CA GLY A 163 -13.30 -2.99 10.52
C GLY A 163 -11.95 -3.22 9.85
N TYR A 164 -10.85 -3.27 10.61
CA TYR A 164 -9.54 -3.61 10.06
C TYR A 164 -9.47 -5.08 9.64
N ASP A 165 -9.96 -6.00 10.47
CA ASP A 165 -9.93 -7.43 10.19
C ASP A 165 -10.97 -7.78 9.11
N ILE A 166 -12.19 -7.21 9.21
CA ILE A 166 -13.23 -7.32 8.18
C ILE A 166 -12.72 -6.83 6.83
N GLY A 167 -12.07 -5.67 6.79
CA GLY A 167 -11.59 -5.07 5.55
C GLY A 167 -10.50 -5.90 4.89
N ARG A 168 -9.50 -6.33 5.67
CA ARG A 168 -8.46 -7.27 5.22
C ARG A 168 -9.07 -8.55 4.66
N ASP A 169 -10.00 -9.17 5.38
CA ASP A 169 -10.57 -10.47 5.02
C ASP A 169 -11.43 -10.36 3.75
N GLN A 170 -12.22 -9.30 3.61
CA GLN A 170 -13.00 -9.03 2.40
C GLN A 170 -12.11 -8.81 1.18
N LEU A 171 -11.05 -8.00 1.29
CA LEU A 171 -10.12 -7.78 0.19
C LEU A 171 -9.41 -9.08 -0.18
N SER A 172 -8.91 -9.82 0.82
CA SER A 172 -8.18 -11.07 0.62
C SER A 172 -9.06 -12.12 -0.09
N ALA A 173 -10.32 -12.25 0.33
CA ALA A 173 -11.27 -13.16 -0.28
C ALA A 173 -11.68 -12.76 -1.70
N ALA A 174 -11.77 -11.45 -1.99
CA ALA A 174 -12.03 -10.96 -3.34
C ALA A 174 -10.83 -11.14 -4.28
N ALA A 175 -9.62 -11.14 -3.71
CA ALA A 175 -8.37 -11.28 -4.45
C ALA A 175 -8.00 -12.73 -4.78
N GLU A 176 -8.20 -13.67 -3.86
CA GLU A 176 -7.73 -15.05 -3.99
C GLU A 176 -8.34 -15.76 -5.21
N GLY A 177 -7.49 -16.47 -5.96
CA GLY A 177 -7.89 -17.20 -7.16
C GLY A 177 -7.70 -16.39 -8.43
N THR A 178 -8.65 -16.46 -9.36
CA THR A 178 -8.54 -15.83 -10.69
C THR A 178 -9.50 -14.66 -10.83
N THR A 179 -8.95 -13.49 -11.16
CA THR A 179 -9.71 -12.26 -11.44
C THR A 179 -9.28 -11.65 -12.76
N SER A 180 -10.12 -10.79 -13.34
CA SER A 180 -9.80 -10.13 -14.60
C SER A 180 -10.37 -8.73 -14.66
N PHE A 181 -9.60 -7.80 -15.21
CA PHE A 181 -10.07 -6.46 -15.54
C PHE A 181 -9.31 -5.92 -16.75
N GLY A 182 -9.98 -5.13 -17.59
CA GLY A 182 -9.32 -4.44 -18.71
C GLY A 182 -8.58 -5.35 -19.70
N GLY A 183 -8.97 -6.63 -19.81
CA GLY A 183 -8.30 -7.62 -20.66
C GLY A 183 -7.05 -8.27 -20.04
N VAL A 184 -6.71 -7.97 -18.79
CA VAL A 184 -5.65 -8.63 -18.02
C VAL A 184 -6.29 -9.65 -17.09
N THR A 185 -5.69 -10.84 -16.98
CA THR A 185 -6.12 -11.87 -16.04
C THR A 185 -5.03 -12.07 -14.99
N TYR A 186 -5.46 -12.16 -13.74
CA TYR A 186 -4.61 -12.30 -12.57
C TYR A 186 -4.89 -13.65 -11.91
N SER A 187 -3.84 -14.27 -11.37
CA SER A 187 -3.92 -15.41 -10.46
C SER A 187 -3.24 -15.01 -9.16
N THR A 188 -3.98 -15.02 -8.06
CA THR A 188 -3.50 -14.58 -6.75
C THR A 188 -3.53 -15.73 -5.75
N GLU A 189 -2.40 -15.93 -5.08
CA GLU A 189 -2.29 -16.77 -3.88
C GLU A 189 -2.31 -15.88 -2.63
N ALA A 190 -3.04 -16.30 -1.60
CA ALA A 190 -3.14 -15.57 -0.33
C ALA A 190 -2.59 -16.42 0.83
N ILE A 191 -1.75 -15.83 1.68
CA ILE A 191 -1.18 -16.48 2.86
C ILE A 191 -1.34 -15.55 4.06
N ASN A 192 -2.01 -16.02 5.10
CA ASN A 192 -2.09 -15.30 6.37
C ASN A 192 -0.79 -15.49 7.17
N MET A 193 -0.26 -14.38 7.67
CA MET A 193 0.94 -14.33 8.50
C MET A 193 0.62 -13.66 9.84
N THR A 194 1.35 -14.04 10.88
CA THR A 194 1.26 -13.41 12.22
C THR A 194 2.62 -12.93 12.68
N GLY A 195 2.65 -12.01 13.63
CA GLY A 195 3.90 -11.56 14.28
C GLY A 195 4.57 -10.36 13.61
N LEU A 196 3.93 -9.78 12.59
CA LEU A 196 4.30 -8.48 12.04
C LEU A 196 3.72 -7.33 12.88
N LEU A 197 2.43 -7.42 13.20
CA LEU A 197 1.74 -6.57 14.17
C LEU A 197 1.19 -7.48 15.30
N PRO A 198 1.44 -7.17 16.59
CA PRO A 198 0.81 -7.90 17.68
C PRO A 198 -0.71 -7.73 17.68
N ALA A 199 -1.45 -8.79 17.99
CA ALA A 199 -2.89 -8.71 18.22
C ALA A 199 -3.24 -7.73 19.36
N GLY A 200 -4.41 -7.09 19.26
CA GLY A 200 -4.88 -6.06 20.18
C GLY A 200 -5.01 -4.68 19.52
N SER A 201 -5.24 -3.65 20.34
CA SER A 201 -5.46 -2.26 19.88
C SER A 201 -4.27 -1.33 20.13
N ALA A 202 -3.14 -1.85 20.59
CA ALA A 202 -1.99 -1.03 20.97
C ALA A 202 -1.41 -0.26 19.76
N GLY A 203 -1.60 1.07 19.77
CA GLY A 203 -1.17 1.95 18.67
C GLY A 203 -2.11 1.96 17.47
N VAL A 204 -3.13 1.09 17.46
CA VAL A 204 -4.14 1.02 16.40
C VAL A 204 -5.13 2.17 16.56
N ASN A 205 -5.45 2.84 15.46
CA ASN A 205 -6.38 3.95 15.44
C ASN A 205 -7.81 3.49 15.84
N HIS A 206 -8.63 4.40 16.35
CA HIS A 206 -9.99 4.14 16.85
C HIS A 206 -10.12 3.14 18.03
N ASP A 207 -9.01 2.69 18.64
CA ASP A 207 -8.99 1.64 19.69
C ASP A 207 -9.65 0.33 19.24
N ILE A 208 -9.61 0.06 17.92
CA ILE A 208 -10.10 -1.19 17.34
C ILE A 208 -8.99 -2.23 17.47
N ALA A 209 -9.30 -3.33 18.15
CA ALA A 209 -8.36 -4.44 18.24
C ALA A 209 -8.28 -5.17 16.90
N THR A 210 -7.07 -5.63 16.54
CA THR A 210 -6.84 -6.56 15.42
C THR A 210 -6.49 -7.94 15.96
N ASP A 211 -6.71 -8.98 15.17
CA ASP A 211 -6.25 -10.35 15.43
C ASP A 211 -4.74 -10.55 15.20
N GLY A 212 -4.02 -9.53 14.73
CA GLY A 212 -2.59 -9.55 14.44
C GLY A 212 -2.21 -10.32 13.16
N ILE A 213 -3.19 -10.61 12.29
CA ILE A 213 -2.97 -11.25 10.99
C ILE A 213 -2.71 -10.18 9.92
N THR A 214 -1.70 -10.44 9.10
CA THR A 214 -1.42 -9.74 7.85
C THR A 214 -1.55 -10.74 6.69
N THR A 215 -2.31 -10.40 5.65
CA THR A 215 -2.40 -11.26 4.46
C THR A 215 -1.31 -10.89 3.46
N LEU A 216 -0.50 -11.86 3.05
CA LEU A 216 0.42 -11.74 1.92
C LEU A 216 -0.27 -12.24 0.64
N LEU A 217 -0.34 -11.41 -0.39
CA LEU A 217 -0.85 -11.75 -1.70
C LEU A 217 0.30 -11.83 -2.72
N THR A 218 0.39 -12.94 -3.45
CA THR A 218 1.32 -13.08 -4.58
C THR A 218 0.51 -13.09 -5.87
N VAL A 219 0.62 -12.02 -6.65
CA VAL A 219 -0.24 -11.76 -7.82
C VAL A 219 0.52 -12.04 -9.11
N THR A 220 0.05 -12.98 -9.91
CA THR A 220 0.63 -13.34 -11.21
C THR A 220 -0.28 -12.92 -12.35
N ILE A 221 0.22 -12.17 -13.34
CA ILE A 221 -0.49 -11.96 -14.59
C ILE A 221 -0.40 -13.24 -15.42
N VAL A 222 -1.55 -13.82 -15.77
CA VAL A 222 -1.65 -15.03 -16.57
C VAL A 222 -2.12 -14.67 -17.98
N GLN A 223 -1.43 -15.19 -18.99
CA GLN A 223 -1.76 -15.01 -20.42
C GLN A 223 -2.68 -16.13 -20.92
#